data_AF-A0A0Q5JNJ5-F1
#
_entry.id   AF-A0A0Q5JNJ5-F1
#
_cell.length_a   1.000
_cell.length_b   1.000
_cell.length_c   1.000
_cell.angle_alpha   90.00
_cell.angle_beta   90.00
_cell.angle_gamma   90.00
#
_symmetry.space_group_name_H-M   'P 1'
#
loop_
_entity.id
_entity.type
_entity.pdbx_description
1 polymer ?
#
loop_
_entity_poly.entity_id
_entity_poly.type
_entity_poly.pdbx_seq_one_letter_code
_entity_poly.pdbx_strand_id
1 'polypeptide(L)'
;MEASPETQKRIASFYAAIPGNQPMHRNMVRDMLAGSPVGRQMMLDEAKRVWSSKDTSLYQDMYETYYGFRGQASHAIISDAVARLNDTSLDKGTAIAALNLVSTLEKDDTVEGGQLRKSATSQMDSLASGTGDRAVRAVAAQKLYQLSTPEHAADAAVGYLQKDSTNPLLIRLTLDAINSGDVELTPALRSTLSNAMTSASTDPAQRKHFSELVSGKSAGTTSTGSQ
;
A
#
# COMPACT_ATOMS: atom_id res chain seq x y z
N MET A 1 -5.46 13.68 31.48
CA MET A 1 -5.02 15.09 31.60
C MET A 1 -4.39 15.48 30.27
N GLU A 2 -4.95 16.49 29.60
CA GLU A 2 -4.34 17.02 28.38
C GLU A 2 -3.11 17.87 28.74
N ALA A 3 -2.03 17.75 27.96
CA ALA A 3 -0.80 18.50 28.17
C ALA A 3 -1.02 20.01 27.95
N SER A 4 -0.30 20.88 28.67
CA SER A 4 -0.40 22.33 28.48
C SER A 4 0.01 22.75 27.05
N PRO A 5 -0.48 23.88 26.51
CA PRO A 5 -0.09 24.37 25.18
C PRO A 5 1.43 24.52 25.00
N GLU A 6 2.16 24.92 26.04
CA GLU A 6 3.63 25.03 26.01
C GLU A 6 4.29 23.67 25.89
N THR A 7 3.76 22.68 26.60
CA THR A 7 4.23 21.29 26.55
C THR A 7 3.97 20.70 25.16
N GLN A 8 2.79 20.96 24.60
CA GLN A 8 2.42 20.57 23.25
C GLN A 8 3.37 21.17 22.21
N LYS A 9 3.66 22.47 22.30
CA LYS A 9 4.62 23.14 21.41
C LYS A 9 6.01 22.55 21.48
N ARG A 10 6.50 22.22 22.69
CA ARG A 10 7.80 21.57 22.87
C ARG A 10 7.86 20.19 22.22
N ILE A 11 6.80 19.39 22.38
CA ILE A 11 6.70 18.06 21.74
C ILE A 11 6.69 18.19 20.21
N ALA A 12 5.90 19.13 19.67
CA ALA A 12 5.86 19.38 18.23
C ALA A 12 7.21 19.83 17.68
N SER A 13 7.90 20.75 18.36
CA SER A 13 9.26 21.18 17.98
C SER A 13 10.28 20.05 18.07
N PHE A 14 10.19 19.20 19.11
CA PHE A 14 11.03 18.02 19.23
C PHE A 14 10.80 17.07 18.06
N TYR A 15 9.55 16.76 17.73
CA TYR A 15 9.21 15.88 16.61
C TYR A 15 9.70 16.41 15.26
N ALA A 16 9.49 17.71 15.00
CA ALA A 16 9.95 18.36 13.77
C ALA A 16 11.48 18.39 13.63
N ALA A 17 12.23 18.30 14.73
CA ALA A 17 13.69 18.32 14.74
C ALA A 17 14.32 16.93 14.45
N ILE A 18 13.54 15.85 14.46
CA ILE A 18 14.07 14.50 14.19
C ILE A 18 14.30 14.36 12.68
N PRO A 19 15.53 14.10 12.21
CA PRO A 19 15.80 14.00 10.78
C PRO A 19 15.18 12.74 10.15
N GLY A 20 14.89 12.80 8.85
CA GLY A 20 14.28 11.67 8.12
C GLY A 20 15.15 10.42 8.03
N ASN A 21 16.48 10.57 8.15
CA ASN A 21 17.41 9.44 8.22
C ASN A 21 17.42 8.72 9.58
N GLN A 22 16.55 9.11 10.51
CA GLN A 22 16.33 8.43 11.80
C GLN A 22 14.90 7.85 11.90
N PRO A 23 14.51 6.91 11.02
CA PRO A 23 13.14 6.41 10.94
C PRO A 23 12.68 5.75 12.24
N MET A 24 13.57 5.07 12.99
CA MET A 24 13.22 4.47 14.28
C MET A 24 12.78 5.52 15.32
N HIS A 25 13.50 6.62 15.45
CA HIS A 25 13.16 7.67 16.40
C HIS A 25 11.84 8.36 16.01
N ARG A 26 11.64 8.60 14.71
CA ARG A 26 10.37 9.16 14.22
C ARG A 26 9.20 8.23 14.50
N ASN A 27 9.34 6.94 14.24
CA ASN A 27 8.30 5.95 14.51
C ASN A 27 7.94 5.87 15.99
N MET A 28 8.93 5.84 16.89
CA MET A 28 8.68 5.87 18.34
C MET A 28 7.85 7.10 18.76
N VAL A 29 8.19 8.28 18.24
CA VAL A 29 7.43 9.50 18.56
C VAL A 29 6.03 9.46 17.97
N ARG A 30 5.88 8.99 16.73
CA ARG A 30 4.57 8.82 16.09
C ARG A 30 3.67 7.87 16.88
N ASP A 31 4.19 6.76 17.35
CA ASP A 31 3.43 5.78 18.15
C ASP A 31 2.94 6.39 19.46
N MET A 32 3.79 7.19 20.12
CA MET A 32 3.40 7.94 21.33
C MET A 32 2.30 8.99 21.02
N LEU A 33 2.43 9.69 19.89
CA LEU A 33 1.48 10.74 19.49
C LEU A 33 0.12 10.17 19.06
N ALA A 34 0.11 9.04 18.34
CA ALA A 34 -1.10 8.42 17.78
C ALA A 34 -2.16 8.09 18.85
N GLY A 35 -1.71 7.83 20.09
CA GLY A 35 -2.56 7.48 21.24
C GLY A 35 -3.51 8.57 21.72
N SER A 36 -3.38 9.83 21.26
CA SER A 36 -4.24 10.94 21.69
C SER A 36 -4.75 11.81 20.53
N PRO A 37 -5.93 12.45 20.64
CA PRO A 37 -6.42 13.39 19.62
C PRO A 37 -5.42 14.53 19.34
N VAL A 38 -4.86 15.11 20.41
CA VAL A 38 -3.86 16.18 20.31
C VAL A 38 -2.59 15.70 19.60
N GLY A 39 -2.08 14.51 19.92
CA GLY A 39 -0.91 13.96 19.25
C GLY A 39 -1.16 13.63 17.78
N ARG A 40 -2.36 13.12 17.43
CA ARG A 40 -2.76 12.95 16.01
C ARG A 40 -2.77 14.28 15.25
N GLN A 41 -3.24 15.36 15.89
CA GLN A 41 -3.19 16.68 15.29
C GLN A 41 -1.74 17.15 15.06
N MET A 42 -0.83 16.90 16.01
CA MET A 42 0.60 17.22 15.83
C MET A 42 1.23 16.46 14.66
N MET A 43 0.86 15.19 14.46
CA MET A 43 1.32 14.42 13.30
C MET A 43 0.84 15.05 11.99
N LEU A 44 -0.43 15.47 11.92
CA LEU A 44 -0.98 16.16 10.75
C LEU A 44 -0.31 17.52 10.50
N ASP A 45 -0.06 18.29 11.55
CA ASP A 45 0.58 19.59 11.43
C ASP A 45 2.04 19.47 10.96
N GLU A 46 2.76 18.43 11.41
CA GLU A 46 4.08 18.10 10.90
C GLU A 46 4.02 17.68 9.42
N ALA A 47 3.05 16.83 9.02
CA ALA A 47 2.88 16.45 7.62
C ALA A 47 2.60 17.66 6.72
N LYS A 48 1.81 18.63 7.19
CA LYS A 48 1.58 19.91 6.50
C LYS A 48 2.85 20.75 6.41
N ARG A 49 3.66 20.79 7.48
CA ARG A 49 4.95 21.48 7.49
C ARG A 49 5.90 20.88 6.45
N VAL A 50 6.06 19.55 6.43
CA VAL A 50 6.89 18.82 5.46
C VAL A 50 6.48 19.14 4.03
N TRP A 51 5.17 19.11 3.74
CA TRP A 51 4.64 19.48 2.43
C TRP A 51 4.93 20.92 2.04
N SER A 52 4.79 21.85 3.00
CA SER A 52 5.01 23.29 2.78
C SER A 52 6.48 23.62 2.56
N SER A 53 7.38 22.96 3.30
CA SER A 53 8.83 23.16 3.16
C SER A 53 9.47 22.34 2.05
N LYS A 54 8.72 21.44 1.41
CA LYS A 54 9.22 20.48 0.40
C LYS A 54 10.41 19.66 0.89
N ASP A 55 10.36 19.26 2.16
CA ASP A 55 11.41 18.43 2.75
C ASP A 55 11.25 16.97 2.32
N THR A 56 11.82 16.65 1.16
CA THR A 56 11.69 15.32 0.53
C THR A 56 12.25 14.19 1.37
N SER A 57 13.15 14.49 2.32
CA SER A 57 13.71 13.49 3.23
C SER A 57 12.66 12.93 4.21
N LEU A 58 11.52 13.61 4.36
CA LEU A 58 10.42 13.25 5.24
C LEU A 58 9.15 12.84 4.48
N TYR A 59 9.23 12.63 3.16
CA TYR A 59 8.05 12.34 2.35
C TYR A 59 7.45 10.96 2.66
N GLN A 60 8.26 9.95 2.98
CA GLN A 60 7.75 8.66 3.45
C GLN A 60 6.83 8.87 4.67
N ASP A 61 7.35 9.51 5.72
CA ASP A 61 6.61 9.82 6.95
C ASP A 61 5.35 10.64 6.68
N MET A 62 5.44 11.63 5.80
CA MET A 62 4.31 12.46 5.41
C MET A 62 3.20 11.61 4.75
N TYR A 63 3.55 10.77 3.78
CA TYR A 63 2.60 9.89 3.11
C TYR A 63 1.97 8.87 4.05
N GLU A 64 2.77 8.26 4.93
CA GLU A 64 2.27 7.33 5.95
C GLU A 64 1.30 8.02 6.92
N THR A 65 1.57 9.28 7.28
CA THR A 65 0.66 10.09 8.11
C THR A 65 -0.67 10.29 7.42
N TYR A 66 -0.66 10.75 6.17
CA TYR A 66 -1.91 10.97 5.43
C TYR A 66 -2.67 9.68 5.12
N TYR A 67 -1.97 8.58 4.89
CA TYR A 67 -2.60 7.27 4.76
C TYR A 67 -3.32 6.84 6.05
N GLY A 68 -2.69 7.07 7.21
CA GLY A 68 -3.29 6.82 8.52
C GLY A 68 -4.47 7.74 8.86
N PHE A 69 -4.46 8.97 8.36
CA PHE A 69 -5.51 9.98 8.54
C PHE A 69 -6.26 10.24 7.23
N ARG A 70 -7.01 9.24 6.77
CA ARG A 70 -7.73 9.29 5.48
C ARG A 70 -8.60 10.54 5.36
N GLY A 71 -8.58 11.17 4.18
CA GLY A 71 -9.32 12.40 3.88
C GLY A 71 -8.62 13.70 4.33
N GLN A 72 -7.46 13.62 4.98
CA GLN A 72 -6.70 14.82 5.39
C GLN A 72 -5.67 15.31 4.35
N ALA A 73 -5.32 14.45 3.37
CA ALA A 73 -4.46 14.86 2.26
C ALA A 73 -5.28 15.67 1.24
N SER A 74 -4.71 16.77 0.75
CA SER A 74 -5.27 17.48 -0.39
C SER A 74 -4.97 16.74 -1.70
N HIS A 75 -5.76 17.00 -2.74
CA HIS A 75 -5.51 16.49 -4.09
C HIS A 75 -4.11 16.85 -4.62
N ALA A 76 -3.55 18.01 -4.24
CA ALA A 76 -2.19 18.38 -4.62
C ALA A 76 -1.12 17.43 -4.03
N ILE A 77 -1.31 16.96 -2.79
CA ILE A 77 -0.39 16.00 -2.15
C ILE A 77 -0.50 14.64 -2.81
N ILE A 78 -1.73 14.19 -3.10
CA ILE A 78 -1.97 12.92 -3.79
C ILE A 78 -1.41 12.97 -5.22
N SER A 79 -1.59 14.08 -5.94
CA SER A 79 -1.02 14.30 -7.27
C SER A 79 0.51 14.25 -7.26
N ASP A 80 1.16 14.83 -6.24
CA ASP A 80 2.63 14.74 -6.09
C ASP A 80 3.07 13.29 -5.81
N ALA A 81 2.33 12.57 -4.96
CA ALA A 81 2.58 11.16 -4.70
C ALA A 81 2.49 10.32 -5.99
N VAL A 82 1.46 10.54 -6.83
CA VAL A 82 1.34 9.89 -8.15
C VAL A 82 2.51 10.26 -9.05
N ALA A 83 2.87 11.54 -9.15
CA ALA A 83 3.97 11.98 -10.00
C ALA A 83 5.31 11.35 -9.61
N ARG A 84 5.59 11.25 -8.30
CA ARG A 84 6.83 10.66 -7.78
C ARG A 84 6.96 9.17 -8.00
N LEU A 85 5.87 8.45 -8.26
CA LEU A 85 5.95 7.04 -8.66
C LEU A 85 6.68 6.85 -10.01
N ASN A 86 6.92 7.91 -10.79
CA ASN A 86 7.80 7.88 -11.97
C ASN A 86 9.28 8.10 -11.66
N ASP A 87 9.61 8.53 -10.45
CA ASP A 87 10.98 8.84 -10.07
C ASP A 87 11.73 7.55 -9.71
N THR A 88 12.63 7.12 -10.59
CA THR A 88 13.45 5.91 -10.38
C THR A 88 14.48 6.06 -9.28
N SER A 89 14.74 7.28 -8.79
CA SER A 89 15.62 7.55 -7.65
C SER A 89 14.88 7.47 -6.30
N LEU A 90 13.56 7.34 -6.33
CA LEU A 90 12.74 7.22 -5.13
C LEU A 90 13.12 5.94 -4.38
N ASP A 91 13.41 6.07 -3.09
CA ASP A 91 13.66 4.90 -2.27
C ASP A 91 12.38 4.06 -2.13
N LYS A 92 12.58 2.76 -1.90
CA LYS A 92 11.49 1.78 -1.79
C LYS A 92 10.46 2.14 -0.71
N GLY A 93 10.90 2.69 0.42
CA GLY A 93 10.02 3.04 1.54
C GLY A 93 9.07 4.16 1.14
N THR A 94 9.62 5.24 0.58
CA THR A 94 8.82 6.36 0.07
C THR A 94 7.89 5.93 -1.06
N ALA A 95 8.34 5.08 -1.99
CA ALA A 95 7.50 4.57 -3.07
C ALA A 95 6.29 3.78 -2.55
N ILE A 96 6.49 2.88 -1.58
CA ILE A 96 5.40 2.10 -0.96
C ILE A 96 4.46 3.01 -0.18
N ALA A 97 4.98 4.00 0.55
CA ALA A 97 4.16 4.97 1.26
C ALA A 97 3.29 5.80 0.30
N ALA A 98 3.85 6.23 -0.84
CA ALA A 98 3.12 6.91 -1.90
C ALA A 98 2.01 6.02 -2.48
N LEU A 99 2.29 4.76 -2.80
CA LEU A 99 1.27 3.80 -3.29
C LEU A 99 0.11 3.64 -2.29
N ASN A 100 0.41 3.54 -0.99
CA ASN A 100 -0.61 3.44 0.05
C ASN A 100 -1.45 4.71 0.15
N LEU A 101 -0.83 5.90 0.08
CA LEU A 101 -1.57 7.15 0.08
C LEU A 101 -2.49 7.24 -1.16
N VAL A 102 -1.97 6.94 -2.34
CA VAL A 102 -2.72 7.00 -3.60
C VAL A 102 -3.93 6.06 -3.59
N SER A 103 -3.83 4.89 -2.95
CA SER A 103 -4.97 3.98 -2.84
C SER A 103 -6.13 4.53 -1.99
N THR A 104 -5.96 5.64 -1.28
CA THR A 104 -7.07 6.30 -0.57
C THR A 104 -8.10 6.96 -1.49
N LEU A 105 -7.74 7.21 -2.76
CA LEU A 105 -8.63 7.76 -3.80
C LEU A 105 -9.84 6.88 -4.10
N GLU A 106 -9.82 5.60 -3.75
CA GLU A 106 -10.95 4.68 -3.90
C GLU A 106 -12.24 5.26 -3.30
N LYS A 107 -12.12 5.99 -2.18
CA LYS A 107 -13.23 6.56 -1.41
C LYS A 107 -13.58 8.01 -1.77
N ASP A 108 -12.99 8.54 -2.84
CA ASP A 108 -13.18 9.92 -3.26
C ASP A 108 -14.05 10.01 -4.52
N ASP A 109 -15.30 10.40 -4.33
CA ASP A 109 -16.33 10.49 -5.38
C ASP A 109 -16.36 11.87 -6.07
N THR A 110 -15.40 12.75 -5.80
CA THR A 110 -15.30 14.04 -6.48
C THR A 110 -14.80 13.90 -7.92
N VAL A 111 -15.10 14.88 -8.77
CA VAL A 111 -14.61 14.90 -10.17
C VAL A 111 -13.09 14.88 -10.22
N GLU A 112 -12.43 15.65 -9.35
CA GLU A 112 -10.97 15.72 -9.27
C GLU A 112 -10.38 14.40 -8.74
N GLY A 113 -10.97 13.81 -7.70
CA GLY A 113 -10.62 12.47 -7.22
C GLY A 113 -10.72 11.41 -8.31
N GLY A 114 -11.77 11.46 -9.14
CA GLY A 114 -11.93 10.59 -10.30
C GLY A 114 -10.84 10.75 -11.37
N GLN A 115 -10.39 11.98 -11.63
CA GLN A 115 -9.27 12.24 -12.55
C GLN A 115 -7.94 11.71 -11.98
N LEU A 116 -7.66 12.00 -10.71
CA LEU A 116 -6.48 11.50 -10.02
C LEU A 116 -6.45 9.97 -9.99
N ARG A 117 -7.60 9.33 -9.78
CA ARG A 117 -7.72 7.86 -9.79
C ARG A 117 -7.31 7.28 -11.13
N LYS A 118 -7.72 7.88 -12.26
CA LYS A 118 -7.30 7.45 -13.60
C LYS A 118 -5.78 7.56 -13.78
N SER A 119 -5.19 8.68 -13.39
CA SER A 119 -3.74 8.89 -13.44
C SER A 119 -2.99 7.89 -12.56
N ALA A 120 -3.48 7.68 -11.33
CA ALA A 120 -2.94 6.73 -10.38
C ALA A 120 -2.96 5.30 -10.91
N THR A 121 -4.10 4.84 -11.45
CA THR A 121 -4.23 3.49 -12.03
C THR A 121 -3.25 3.30 -13.18
N SER A 122 -3.16 4.26 -14.11
CA SER A 122 -2.19 4.18 -15.21
C SER A 122 -0.74 4.09 -14.69
N GLN A 123 -0.42 4.87 -13.66
CA GLN A 123 0.92 4.89 -13.08
C GLN A 123 1.27 3.60 -12.36
N MET A 124 0.33 3.06 -11.57
CA MET A 124 0.52 1.79 -10.88
C MET A 124 0.64 0.62 -11.86
N ASP A 125 -0.13 0.63 -12.96
CA ASP A 125 -0.02 -0.41 -13.99
C ASP A 125 1.37 -0.38 -14.66
N SER A 126 1.85 0.82 -15.00
CA SER A 126 3.22 0.99 -15.52
C SER A 126 4.28 0.50 -14.53
N LEU A 127 4.09 0.74 -13.22
CA LEU A 127 4.99 0.22 -12.19
C LEU A 127 4.94 -1.31 -12.12
N ALA A 128 3.75 -1.89 -11.90
CA ALA A 128 3.56 -3.33 -11.77
C ALA A 128 4.15 -4.11 -12.95
N SER A 129 3.96 -3.58 -14.15
CA SER A 129 4.39 -4.17 -15.42
C SER A 129 5.83 -3.84 -15.84
N GLY A 130 6.51 -2.94 -15.12
CA GLY A 130 7.87 -2.46 -15.42
C GLY A 130 9.00 -3.33 -14.84
N THR A 131 10.22 -2.78 -14.78
CA THR A 131 11.44 -3.48 -14.34
C THR A 131 12.03 -2.93 -13.03
N GLY A 132 11.29 -2.08 -12.32
CA GLY A 132 11.72 -1.50 -11.04
C GLY A 132 11.79 -2.51 -9.89
N ASP A 133 11.93 -2.00 -8.66
CA ASP A 133 12.02 -2.81 -7.44
C ASP A 133 10.84 -3.79 -7.33
N ARG A 134 11.16 -5.08 -7.13
CA ARG A 134 10.17 -6.18 -7.09
C ARG A 134 9.07 -5.97 -6.05
N ALA A 135 9.39 -5.34 -4.91
CA ALA A 135 8.40 -5.11 -3.87
C ALA A 135 7.49 -3.92 -4.22
N VAL A 136 8.04 -2.84 -4.78
CA VAL A 136 7.24 -1.71 -5.28
C VAL A 136 6.26 -2.19 -6.35
N ARG A 137 6.72 -3.03 -7.29
CA ARG A 137 5.89 -3.64 -8.33
C ARG A 137 4.77 -4.50 -7.75
N ALA A 138 5.08 -5.34 -6.77
CA ALA A 138 4.08 -6.21 -6.12
C ALA A 138 3.01 -5.40 -5.36
N VAL A 139 3.42 -4.33 -4.67
CA VAL A 139 2.47 -3.43 -3.98
C VAL A 139 1.61 -2.67 -4.99
N ALA A 140 2.18 -2.18 -6.10
CA ALA A 140 1.42 -1.52 -7.16
C ALA A 140 0.36 -2.46 -7.75
N ALA A 141 0.71 -3.71 -8.04
CA ALA A 141 -0.23 -4.74 -8.50
C ALA A 141 -1.37 -4.96 -7.49
N GLN A 142 -1.05 -5.11 -6.20
CA GLN A 142 -2.06 -5.26 -5.15
C GLN A 142 -3.05 -4.08 -5.12
N LYS A 143 -2.57 -2.84 -5.24
CA LYS A 143 -3.45 -1.67 -5.26
C LYS A 143 -4.34 -1.63 -6.49
N LEU A 144 -3.86 -2.08 -7.64
CA LEU A 144 -4.66 -2.17 -8.85
C LEU A 144 -5.78 -3.21 -8.74
N TYR A 145 -5.51 -4.35 -8.10
CA TYR A 145 -6.53 -5.35 -7.85
C TYR A 145 -7.69 -4.76 -7.05
N GLN A 146 -7.38 -4.01 -5.99
CA GLN A 146 -8.37 -3.33 -5.14
C GLN A 146 -9.18 -2.24 -5.87
N LEU A 147 -8.63 -1.68 -6.96
CA LEU A 147 -9.28 -0.62 -7.74
C LEU A 147 -10.01 -1.14 -8.99
N SER A 148 -9.99 -2.45 -9.23
CA SER A 148 -10.55 -3.10 -10.41
C SER A 148 -11.70 -4.03 -10.05
N THR A 149 -12.50 -4.44 -11.03
CA THR A 149 -13.42 -5.58 -10.84
C THR A 149 -12.61 -6.88 -10.72
N PRO A 150 -13.09 -7.90 -10.00
CA PRO A 150 -12.34 -9.16 -9.82
C PRO A 150 -11.88 -9.85 -11.11
N GLU A 151 -12.69 -9.81 -12.17
CA GLU A 151 -12.36 -10.38 -13.49
C GLU A 151 -11.20 -9.62 -14.16
N HIS A 152 -11.32 -8.29 -14.30
CA HIS A 152 -10.24 -7.45 -14.83
C HIS A 152 -8.95 -7.55 -14.00
N ALA A 153 -9.08 -7.67 -12.67
CA ALA A 153 -7.93 -7.85 -11.79
C ALA A 153 -7.23 -9.20 -12.04
N ALA A 154 -7.98 -10.25 -12.38
CA ALA A 154 -7.43 -11.55 -12.72
C ALA A 154 -6.61 -11.52 -14.02
N ASP A 155 -7.10 -10.83 -15.05
CA ASP A 155 -6.37 -10.65 -16.31
C ASP A 155 -5.07 -9.87 -16.10
N ALA A 156 -5.12 -8.79 -15.31
CA ALA A 156 -3.92 -8.04 -14.94
C ALA A 156 -2.92 -8.91 -14.15
N ALA A 157 -3.42 -9.70 -13.20
CA ALA A 157 -2.60 -10.60 -12.38
C ALA A 157 -1.86 -11.65 -13.24
N VAL A 158 -2.51 -12.21 -14.26
CA VAL A 158 -1.86 -13.08 -15.25
C VAL A 158 -0.68 -12.37 -15.90
N GLY A 159 -0.89 -11.16 -16.41
CA GLY A 159 0.16 -10.38 -17.08
C GLY A 159 1.34 -10.06 -16.15
N TYR A 160 1.09 -9.66 -14.91
CA TYR A 160 2.15 -9.35 -13.93
C TYR A 160 2.93 -10.60 -13.51
N LEU A 161 2.24 -11.72 -13.25
CA LEU A 161 2.87 -12.98 -12.87
C LEU A 161 3.67 -13.59 -14.03
N GLN A 162 3.22 -13.47 -15.27
CA GLN A 162 4.01 -13.93 -16.43
C GLN A 162 5.33 -13.16 -16.55
N LYS A 163 5.33 -11.87 -16.23
CA LYS A 163 6.54 -11.02 -16.25
C LYS A 163 7.47 -11.29 -15.07
N ASP A 164 6.96 -11.64 -13.90
CA ASP A 164 7.76 -11.81 -12.69
C ASP A 164 7.27 -12.95 -11.79
N SER A 165 7.21 -14.15 -12.37
CA SER A 165 6.71 -15.38 -11.73
C SER A 165 7.56 -15.87 -10.56
N THR A 166 8.72 -15.25 -10.33
CA THR A 166 9.65 -15.61 -9.24
C THR A 166 9.60 -14.62 -8.08
N ASN A 167 8.74 -13.61 -8.14
CA ASN A 167 8.58 -12.62 -7.08
C ASN A 167 7.65 -13.16 -5.97
N PRO A 168 8.20 -13.56 -4.81
CA PRO A 168 7.40 -14.18 -3.77
C PRO A 168 6.36 -13.22 -3.20
N LEU A 169 6.64 -11.90 -3.15
CA LEU A 169 5.67 -10.95 -2.64
C LEU A 169 4.47 -10.80 -3.58
N LEU A 170 4.72 -10.72 -4.90
CA LEU A 170 3.65 -10.65 -5.91
C LEU A 170 2.74 -11.88 -5.85
N ILE A 171 3.34 -13.08 -5.76
CA ILE A 171 2.58 -14.34 -5.63
C ILE A 171 1.72 -14.30 -4.37
N ARG A 172 2.32 -13.97 -3.21
CA ARG A 172 1.58 -13.91 -1.94
C ARG A 172 0.40 -12.94 -2.03
N LEU A 173 0.65 -11.71 -2.47
CA LEU A 173 -0.39 -10.68 -2.55
C LEU A 173 -1.49 -11.05 -3.55
N THR A 174 -1.16 -11.77 -4.63
CA THR A 174 -2.16 -12.26 -5.58
C THR A 174 -3.01 -13.38 -4.97
N LEU A 175 -2.39 -14.33 -4.24
CA LEU A 175 -3.14 -15.37 -3.52
C LEU A 175 -4.05 -14.78 -2.43
N ASP A 176 -3.56 -13.80 -1.68
CA ASP A 176 -4.34 -13.10 -0.66
C ASP A 176 -5.53 -12.35 -1.30
N ALA A 177 -5.32 -11.72 -2.46
CA ALA A 177 -6.37 -11.02 -3.20
C ALA A 177 -7.42 -11.97 -3.82
N ILE A 178 -7.02 -13.18 -4.20
CA ILE A 178 -7.98 -14.23 -4.59
C ILE A 178 -8.82 -14.64 -3.38
N ASN A 179 -8.19 -14.83 -2.23
CA ASN A 179 -8.89 -15.24 -1.02
C ASN A 179 -9.85 -14.16 -0.48
N SER A 180 -9.53 -12.87 -0.64
CA SER A 180 -10.42 -11.76 -0.27
C SER A 180 -11.55 -11.51 -1.27
N GLY A 181 -11.45 -12.06 -2.49
CA GLY A 181 -12.40 -11.82 -3.57
C GLY A 181 -12.09 -10.58 -4.42
N ASP A 182 -10.97 -9.90 -4.18
CA ASP A 182 -10.49 -8.79 -5.02
C ASP A 182 -10.04 -9.27 -6.41
N VAL A 183 -9.71 -10.56 -6.55
CA VAL A 183 -9.27 -11.20 -7.79
C VAL A 183 -10.03 -12.50 -8.01
N GLU A 184 -10.61 -12.69 -9.20
CA GLU A 184 -11.23 -13.96 -9.55
C GLU A 184 -10.19 -15.03 -9.89
N LEU A 185 -10.33 -16.25 -9.36
CA LEU A 185 -9.48 -17.38 -9.75
C LEU A 185 -9.92 -17.99 -11.09
N THR A 186 -9.67 -17.27 -12.18
CA THR A 186 -9.96 -17.73 -13.54
C THR A 186 -9.09 -18.92 -13.93
N PRO A 187 -9.47 -19.72 -14.95
CA PRO A 187 -8.65 -20.82 -15.45
C PRO A 187 -7.24 -20.39 -15.89
N ALA A 188 -7.11 -19.22 -16.52
CA ALA A 188 -5.83 -18.67 -16.95
C ALA A 188 -4.94 -18.29 -15.75
N LEU A 189 -5.50 -17.63 -14.74
CA LEU A 189 -4.78 -17.28 -13.52
C LEU A 189 -4.36 -18.53 -12.73
N ARG A 190 -5.25 -19.53 -12.63
CA ARG A 190 -4.93 -20.82 -11.99
C ARG A 190 -3.76 -21.52 -12.67
N SER A 191 -3.74 -21.56 -14.00
CA SER A 191 -2.62 -22.14 -14.77
C SER A 191 -1.32 -21.36 -14.54
N THR A 192 -1.38 -20.03 -14.58
CA THR A 192 -0.23 -19.15 -14.37
C THR A 192 0.37 -19.33 -12.97
N LEU A 193 -0.47 -19.37 -11.93
CA LEU A 193 -0.05 -19.65 -10.56
C LEU A 193 0.52 -21.05 -10.42
N SER A 194 -0.13 -22.07 -10.99
CA SER A 194 0.38 -23.45 -10.96
C SER A 194 1.80 -23.53 -11.53
N ASN A 195 2.08 -22.85 -12.63
CA ASN A 195 3.42 -22.78 -13.21
C ASN A 195 4.40 -22.07 -12.26
N ALA A 196 4.01 -20.94 -11.66
CA ALA A 196 4.84 -20.26 -10.67
C ALA A 196 5.16 -21.15 -9.43
N MET A 197 4.23 -22.01 -9.01
CA MET A 197 4.42 -22.92 -7.87
C MET A 197 5.47 -24.01 -8.14
N THR A 198 5.71 -24.36 -9.41
CA THR A 198 6.74 -25.34 -9.79
C THR A 198 8.17 -24.82 -9.63
N SER A 199 8.35 -23.50 -9.52
CA SER A 199 9.67 -22.92 -9.26
C SER A 199 10.21 -23.38 -7.91
N ALA A 200 11.47 -23.80 -7.87
CA ALA A 200 12.15 -24.20 -6.64
C ALA A 200 12.26 -23.08 -5.60
N SER A 201 12.16 -21.82 -6.03
CA SER A 201 12.23 -20.63 -5.17
C SER A 201 10.92 -20.30 -4.45
N THR A 202 9.82 -20.99 -4.77
CA THR A 202 8.50 -20.67 -4.22
C THR A 202 8.35 -21.23 -2.81
N ASP A 203 7.94 -20.36 -1.88
CA ASP A 203 7.77 -20.69 -0.46
C ASP A 203 6.73 -21.82 -0.29
N PRO A 204 7.03 -22.89 0.50
CA PRO A 204 6.07 -23.93 0.85
C PRO A 204 4.72 -23.40 1.36
N ALA A 205 4.70 -22.29 2.11
CA ALA A 205 3.47 -21.67 2.59
C ALA A 205 2.58 -21.17 1.44
N GLN A 206 3.18 -20.62 0.37
CA GLN A 206 2.45 -20.17 -0.82
C GLN A 206 1.88 -21.34 -1.61
N ARG A 207 2.66 -22.42 -1.75
CA ARG A 207 2.18 -23.66 -2.39
C ARG A 207 1.00 -24.26 -1.64
N LYS A 208 1.06 -24.26 -0.31
CA LYS A 208 -0.05 -24.70 0.54
C LYS A 208 -1.28 -23.81 0.34
N HIS A 209 -1.13 -22.50 0.44
CA HIS A 209 -2.24 -21.55 0.26
C HIS A 209 -2.89 -21.69 -1.13
N PHE A 210 -2.11 -21.82 -2.19
CA PHE A 210 -2.64 -22.09 -3.53
C PHE A 210 -3.41 -23.41 -3.61
N SER A 211 -2.91 -24.47 -2.99
CA SER A 211 -3.58 -25.78 -2.95
C SER A 211 -4.92 -25.72 -2.21
N GLU A 212 -5.00 -24.96 -1.13
CA GLU A 212 -6.24 -24.70 -0.37
C GLU A 212 -7.28 -23.96 -1.22
N LEU A 213 -6.85 -22.93 -1.96
CA LEU A 213 -7.71 -22.18 -2.89
C LEU A 213 -8.26 -23.05 -4.02
N VAL A 214 -7.42 -23.88 -4.64
CA VAL A 214 -7.84 -24.76 -5.75
C VAL A 214 -8.74 -25.90 -5.28
N SER A 215 -8.53 -26.43 -4.07
CA SER A 215 -9.34 -27.51 -3.51
C SER A 215 -10.68 -27.05 -2.94
N GLY A 216 -10.98 -25.74 -2.96
CA GLY A 216 -12.19 -25.18 -2.38
C GLY A 216 -12.23 -25.24 -0.84
N LYS A 217 -11.12 -25.64 -0.19
CA LYS A 217 -10.96 -25.59 1.26
C LYS A 217 -10.45 -24.21 1.65
N SER A 218 -11.27 -23.17 1.47
CA SER A 218 -11.02 -21.93 2.22
C SER A 218 -11.28 -22.23 3.71
N ALA A 219 -10.39 -21.81 4.58
CA ALA A 219 -10.50 -22.01 6.02
C ALA A 219 -11.72 -21.23 6.57
N GLY A 220 -12.91 -21.82 6.51
CA GLY A 220 -14.14 -21.11 6.82
C GLY A 220 -15.41 -21.94 6.76
N THR A 221 -15.43 -23.15 7.34
CA THR A 221 -16.67 -23.73 7.87
C THR A 221 -16.32 -24.72 8.99
N THR A 222 -16.23 -24.24 10.22
CA THR A 222 -16.60 -25.05 11.37
C THR A 222 -18.10 -25.30 11.29
N SER A 223 -18.47 -26.39 10.63
CA SER A 223 -19.79 -27.00 10.77
C SER A 223 -19.96 -27.38 12.23
N THR A 224 -20.63 -26.52 13.01
CA THR A 224 -21.33 -26.95 14.23
C THR A 224 -22.56 -27.74 13.78
N GLY A 225 -22.30 -28.97 13.34
CA GLY A 225 -23.33 -29.97 13.10
C GLY A 225 -23.80 -30.47 14.46
N SER A 226 -25.00 -30.04 14.84
CA SER A 226 -25.76 -30.63 15.93
C SER A 226 -26.09 -32.08 15.59
N GLN A 227 -25.73 -33.02 16.46
CA GLN A 227 -26.52 -34.21 16.78
C GLN A 227 -26.32 -34.54 18.26
#